data_AF-A0A640WFH9-F1
#
_entry.id   AF-A0A640WFH9-F1
#
_cell.length_a   1.000
_cell.length_b   1.000
_cell.length_c   1.000
_cell.angle_alpha   90.00
_cell.angle_beta   90.00
_cell.angle_gamma   90.00
#
_symmetry.space_group_name_H-M   'P 1'
#
loop_
_entity.id
_entity.type
_entity.pdbx_description
1 polymer ?
#
loop_
_entity_poly.entity_id
_entity_poly.type
_entity_poly.pdbx_seq_one_letter_code
_entity_poly.pdbx_strand_id
1 'polypeptide(L)'
;MFEAEATSFQKAGIQVGADQTASEQQLLTEALAPFPVNLRNSALEMARLYSVLFAFENHVRGFIRETLSEAEGSDWLDKLPRKVRDFAEKRQKTAMGDSWLEGEKTDLLGFIDFGHLSQIIVEKWEHFQDVMPSQHWLKQRMDELEKSRNFVAHNRALLPSEYQRMYMYIADWNRVVGL
;
A
#
# COMPACT_ATOMS: atom_id res chain seq x y z
N MET A 1 -4.18 16.50 32.59
CA MET A 1 -4.67 15.75 33.77
C MET A 1 -5.51 14.54 33.35
N PHE A 2 -6.38 14.65 32.33
CA PHE A 2 -7.20 13.53 31.79
C PHE A 2 -6.44 12.37 31.12
N GLU A 3 -5.32 12.61 30.43
CA GLU A 3 -4.60 11.57 29.68
C GLU A 3 -3.87 10.56 30.59
N ALA A 4 -3.35 11.01 31.74
CA ALA A 4 -2.67 10.16 32.70
C ALA A 4 -3.65 9.16 33.37
N GLU A 5 -4.90 9.58 33.61
CA GLU A 5 -5.94 8.72 34.16
C GLU A 5 -6.47 7.73 33.11
N ALA A 6 -6.69 8.17 31.86
CA ALA A 6 -7.13 7.32 30.76
C ALA A 6 -6.20 6.12 30.53
N THR A 7 -4.89 6.31 30.71
CA THR A 7 -3.88 5.25 30.56
C THR A 7 -4.03 4.13 31.60
N SER A 8 -4.50 4.46 32.82
CA SER A 8 -4.74 3.47 33.88
C SER A 8 -5.98 2.61 33.60
N PHE A 9 -7.02 3.20 33.00
CA PHE A 9 -8.23 2.50 32.59
C PHE A 9 -8.03 1.63 31.35
N GLN A 10 -7.24 2.10 30.37
CA GLN A 10 -6.86 1.33 29.19
C GLN A 10 -6.07 0.06 29.56
N LYS A 11 -5.15 0.14 30.53
CA LYS A 11 -4.41 -1.03 31.06
C LYS A 11 -5.30 -2.06 31.76
N ALA A 12 -6.47 -1.64 32.25
CA ALA A 12 -7.48 -2.50 32.87
C ALA A 12 -8.49 -3.06 31.85
N GLY A 13 -8.30 -2.82 30.55
CA GLY A 13 -9.21 -3.28 29.49
C GLY A 13 -10.48 -2.44 29.34
N ILE A 14 -10.56 -1.29 30.02
CA ILE A 14 -11.69 -0.36 29.93
C ILE A 14 -11.38 0.64 28.81
N GLN A 15 -12.19 0.62 27.74
CA GLN A 15 -12.07 1.61 26.67
C GLN A 15 -12.47 2.99 27.20
N VAL A 16 -11.50 3.88 27.31
CA VAL A 16 -11.69 5.30 27.63
C VAL A 16 -11.27 6.12 26.41
N GLY A 17 -12.26 6.72 25.75
CA GLY A 17 -12.14 7.48 24.51
C GLY A 17 -13.40 7.37 23.65
N ALA A 18 -13.63 8.31 22.73
CA ALA A 18 -14.67 8.14 21.70
C ALA A 18 -14.31 6.95 20.80
N ASP A 19 -15.28 6.09 20.48
CA ASP A 19 -15.06 5.02 19.51
C ASP A 19 -14.84 5.63 18.12
N GLN A 20 -13.57 5.79 17.77
CA GLN A 20 -13.15 6.34 16.47
C GLN A 20 -13.71 5.48 15.32
N THR A 21 -13.86 4.17 15.51
CA THR A 21 -14.38 3.28 14.48
C THR A 21 -15.84 3.58 14.16
N ALA A 22 -16.66 3.77 15.20
CA ALA A 22 -18.06 4.15 15.04
C ALA A 22 -18.19 5.52 14.38
N SER A 23 -17.32 6.48 14.74
CA SER A 23 -17.28 7.82 14.14
C SER A 23 -16.95 7.76 12.64
N GLU A 24 -15.92 7.03 12.24
CA GLU A 24 -15.51 6.90 10.82
C GLU A 24 -16.59 6.21 9.98
N GLN A 25 -17.25 5.17 10.51
CA GLN A 25 -18.36 4.51 9.83
C GLN A 25 -19.54 5.45 9.59
N GLN A 26 -19.86 6.30 10.57
CA GLN A 26 -20.91 7.29 10.44
C GLN A 26 -20.57 8.33 9.37
N LEU A 27 -19.35 8.87 9.39
CA LEU A 27 -18.86 9.83 8.39
C LEU A 27 -18.91 9.26 6.97
N LEU A 28 -18.45 8.02 6.79
CA LEU A 28 -18.52 7.33 5.49
C LEU A 28 -19.97 7.15 5.02
N THR A 29 -20.87 6.77 5.94
CA THR A 29 -22.29 6.59 5.62
C THR A 29 -22.94 7.91 5.19
N GLU A 30 -22.66 9.01 5.90
CA GLU A 30 -23.15 10.34 5.57
C GLU A 30 -22.63 10.82 4.22
N ALA A 31 -21.33 10.66 3.96
CA ALA A 31 -20.71 11.03 2.69
C ALA A 31 -21.29 10.26 1.49
N LEU A 32 -21.68 8.99 1.69
CA LEU A 32 -22.29 8.17 0.65
C LEU A 32 -23.82 8.36 0.53
N ALA A 33 -24.47 9.00 1.50
CA ALA A 33 -25.92 9.17 1.57
C ALA A 33 -26.57 9.89 0.36
N PRO A 34 -25.88 10.78 -0.39
CA PRO A 34 -26.44 11.38 -1.60
C PRO A 34 -26.55 10.43 -2.81
N PHE A 35 -25.84 9.30 -2.82
CA PHE A 35 -25.75 8.43 -4.01
C PHE A 35 -26.80 7.30 -4.03
N PRO A 36 -27.16 6.74 -5.19
CA PRO A 36 -28.00 5.54 -5.28
C PRO A 36 -27.45 4.32 -4.52
N VAL A 37 -28.33 3.49 -3.95
CA VAL A 37 -27.95 2.31 -3.12
C VAL A 37 -26.99 1.36 -3.85
N ASN A 38 -27.24 1.07 -5.12
CA ASN A 38 -26.37 0.21 -5.92
C ASN A 38 -24.95 0.78 -6.08
N LEU A 39 -24.82 2.10 -6.24
CA LEU A 39 -23.52 2.76 -6.31
C LEU A 39 -22.82 2.78 -4.95
N ARG A 40 -23.55 2.97 -3.84
CA ARG A 40 -22.96 2.86 -2.49
C ARG A 40 -22.38 1.48 -2.24
N ASN A 41 -23.13 0.42 -2.58
CA ASN A 41 -22.67 -0.96 -2.38
C ASN A 41 -21.38 -1.22 -3.18
N SER A 42 -21.37 -0.83 -4.45
CA SER A 42 -20.18 -0.96 -5.30
C SER A 42 -19.00 -0.12 -4.77
N ALA A 43 -19.24 1.10 -4.30
CA ALA A 43 -18.21 1.94 -3.71
C ALA A 43 -17.59 1.33 -2.44
N LEU A 44 -18.41 0.73 -1.56
CA LEU A 44 -17.93 0.05 -0.35
C LEU A 44 -17.09 -1.19 -0.67
N GLU A 45 -17.48 -1.96 -1.68
CA GLU A 45 -16.69 -3.09 -2.16
C GLU A 45 -15.32 -2.64 -2.69
N MET A 46 -15.30 -1.57 -3.49
CA MET A 46 -14.08 -1.01 -4.05
C MET A 46 -13.19 -0.35 -2.99
N ALA A 47 -13.78 0.32 -1.99
CA ALA A 47 -13.06 0.91 -0.87
C ALA A 47 -12.27 -0.16 -0.10
N ARG A 48 -12.90 -1.31 0.18
CA ARG A 48 -12.23 -2.45 0.83
C ARG A 48 -11.02 -2.95 0.01
N LEU A 49 -11.16 -3.04 -1.32
CA LEU A 49 -10.07 -3.46 -2.20
C LEU A 49 -8.93 -2.45 -2.22
N TYR A 50 -9.28 -1.16 -2.29
CA TYR A 50 -8.30 -0.08 -2.23
C TYR A 50 -7.52 -0.12 -0.92
N SER A 51 -8.18 -0.29 0.24
CA SER A 51 -7.50 -0.38 1.54
C SER A 51 -6.46 -1.51 1.57
N VAL A 52 -6.81 -2.67 1.02
CA VAL A 52 -5.93 -3.84 0.98
C VAL A 52 -4.75 -3.62 0.02
N LEU A 53 -4.99 -3.05 -1.16
CA LEU A 53 -3.94 -2.70 -2.11
C LEU A 53 -3.01 -1.61 -1.57
N PHE A 54 -3.56 -0.59 -0.91
CA PHE A 54 -2.81 0.47 -0.27
C PHE A 54 -1.85 -0.09 0.79
N ALA A 55 -2.37 -0.96 1.67
CA ALA A 55 -1.55 -1.61 2.69
C ALA A 55 -0.46 -2.49 2.05
N PHE A 56 -0.83 -3.30 1.05
CA PHE A 56 0.11 -4.16 0.35
C PHE A 56 1.24 -3.37 -0.33
N GLU A 57 0.90 -2.37 -1.16
CA GLU A 57 1.87 -1.57 -1.92
C GLU A 57 2.87 -0.87 -0.98
N ASN A 58 2.38 -0.31 0.12
CA ASN A 58 3.24 0.34 1.12
C ASN A 58 4.06 -0.66 1.94
N HIS A 59 3.52 -1.85 2.22
CA HIS A 59 4.29 -2.91 2.84
C HIS A 59 5.46 -3.36 1.94
N VAL A 60 5.23 -3.55 0.63
CA VAL A 60 6.29 -3.88 -0.33
C VAL A 60 7.35 -2.77 -0.38
N ARG A 61 6.95 -1.50 -0.34
CA ARG A 61 7.91 -0.37 -0.23
C ARG A 61 8.74 -0.45 1.05
N GLY A 62 8.09 -0.73 2.19
CA GLY A 62 8.75 -0.94 3.48
C GLY A 62 9.79 -2.05 3.41
N PHE A 63 9.38 -3.22 2.92
CA PHE A 63 10.24 -4.39 2.76
C PHE A 63 11.47 -4.11 1.86
N ILE A 64 11.28 -3.45 0.71
CA ILE A 64 12.40 -3.04 -0.16
C ILE A 64 13.35 -2.10 0.57
N ARG A 65 12.81 -1.09 1.26
CA ARG A 65 13.59 -0.11 2.00
C ARG A 65 14.43 -0.77 3.08
N GLU A 66 13.81 -1.58 3.93
CA GLU A 66 14.47 -2.29 5.02
C GLU A 66 15.61 -3.16 4.47
N THR A 67 15.28 -4.06 3.53
CA THR A 67 16.25 -4.99 2.93
C THR A 67 17.44 -4.28 2.30
N LEU A 68 17.21 -3.25 1.47
CA LEU A 68 18.30 -2.56 0.78
C LEU A 68 19.08 -1.62 1.70
N SER A 69 18.43 -1.01 2.69
CA SER A 69 19.13 -0.19 3.68
C SER A 69 20.09 -1.01 4.55
N GLU A 70 19.71 -2.24 4.89
CA GLU A 70 20.55 -3.19 5.64
C GLU A 70 21.68 -3.74 4.78
N ALA A 71 21.40 -4.11 3.53
CA ALA A 71 22.37 -4.75 2.65
C ALA A 71 23.36 -3.78 1.99
N GLU A 72 22.91 -2.59 1.59
CA GLU A 72 23.71 -1.65 0.79
C GLU A 72 24.10 -0.37 1.54
N GLY A 73 23.58 -0.16 2.76
CA GLY A 73 23.86 1.03 3.57
C GLY A 73 22.97 2.23 3.24
N SER A 74 23.28 3.40 3.81
CA SER A 74 22.42 4.60 3.71
C SER A 74 22.28 5.17 2.29
N ASP A 75 23.21 4.86 1.39
CA ASP A 75 23.23 5.29 -0.01
C ASP A 75 22.51 4.31 -0.96
N TRP A 76 21.75 3.34 -0.43
CA TRP A 76 21.01 2.36 -1.22
C TRP A 76 20.06 2.98 -2.27
N LEU A 77 19.50 4.16 -2.01
CA LEU A 77 18.66 4.89 -2.97
C LEU A 77 19.42 5.24 -4.26
N ASP A 78 20.70 5.61 -4.14
CA ASP A 78 21.58 5.93 -5.27
C ASP A 78 21.98 4.69 -6.08
N LYS A 79 21.76 3.50 -5.51
CA LYS A 79 22.07 2.20 -6.11
C LYS A 79 20.84 1.52 -6.72
N LEU A 80 19.66 2.15 -6.68
CA LEU A 80 18.47 1.67 -7.37
C LEU A 80 18.67 1.60 -8.89
N PRO A 81 17.91 0.73 -9.60
CA PRO A 81 17.88 0.72 -11.05
C PRO A 81 17.68 2.12 -11.63
N ARG A 82 18.62 2.58 -12.46
CA ARG A 82 18.65 3.97 -12.94
C ARG A 82 17.32 4.41 -13.56
N LYS A 83 16.69 3.53 -14.36
CA LYS A 83 15.40 3.83 -14.99
C LYS A 83 14.29 4.09 -13.96
N VAL A 84 14.27 3.33 -12.88
CA VAL A 84 13.28 3.47 -11.80
C VAL A 84 13.53 4.76 -11.01
N ARG A 85 14.80 5.04 -10.70
CA ARG A 85 15.19 6.28 -9.99
C ARG A 85 14.87 7.53 -10.82
N ASP A 86 15.32 7.58 -12.08
CA ASP A 86 15.09 8.72 -12.98
C ASP A 86 13.56 8.98 -13.15
N PHE A 87 12.75 7.92 -13.16
CA PHE A 87 11.30 8.01 -13.19
C PHE A 87 10.71 8.62 -11.92
N ALA A 88 11.14 8.13 -10.75
CA ALA A 88 10.69 8.61 -9.45
C ALA A 88 11.04 10.08 -9.22
N GLU A 89 12.30 10.46 -9.48
CA GLU A 89 12.79 11.84 -9.33
C GLU A 89 12.01 12.81 -10.21
N LYS A 90 11.71 12.43 -11.46
CA LYS A 90 10.91 13.24 -12.37
C LYS A 90 9.51 13.51 -11.79
N ARG A 91 8.85 12.49 -11.25
CA ARG A 91 7.51 12.61 -10.64
C ARG A 91 7.54 13.39 -9.34
N GLN A 92 8.55 13.17 -8.50
CA GLN A 92 8.74 13.91 -7.26
C GLN A 92 8.92 15.41 -7.56
N LYS A 93 9.74 15.75 -8.55
CA LYS A 93 9.91 17.14 -9.00
C LYS A 93 8.61 17.76 -9.47
N THR A 94 7.79 17.04 -10.23
CA THR A 94 6.45 17.51 -10.62
C THR A 94 5.58 17.76 -9.38
N ALA A 95 5.51 16.80 -8.45
CA ALA A 95 4.70 16.93 -7.24
C ALA A 95 5.17 18.07 -6.30
N MET A 96 6.47 18.37 -6.27
CA MET A 96 7.00 19.55 -5.55
C MET A 96 6.58 20.87 -6.20
N GLY A 97 6.38 20.89 -7.52
CA GLY A 97 5.83 22.05 -8.24
C GLY A 97 4.34 22.28 -8.00
N ASP A 98 3.59 21.21 -7.71
CA ASP A 98 2.16 21.25 -7.41
C ASP A 98 1.91 21.68 -5.95
N SER A 99 2.10 22.97 -5.68
CA SER A 99 2.01 23.55 -4.33
C SER A 99 0.61 23.54 -3.71
N TRP A 100 -0.44 23.39 -4.52
CA TRP A 100 -1.83 23.33 -4.07
C TRP A 100 -2.23 21.99 -3.47
N LEU A 101 -1.48 20.92 -3.78
CA LEU A 101 -1.75 19.57 -3.29
C LEU A 101 -0.75 19.20 -2.21
N GLU A 102 -1.21 19.16 -0.97
CA GLU A 102 -0.41 18.71 0.18
C GLU A 102 -0.48 17.19 0.30
N GLY A 103 0.67 16.58 0.64
CA GLY A 103 0.81 15.13 0.74
C GLY A 103 2.25 14.73 1.05
N GLU A 104 2.48 13.44 1.27
CA GLU A 104 3.82 12.89 1.44
C GLU A 104 4.62 13.07 0.15
N LYS A 105 5.74 13.80 0.23
CA LYS A 105 6.58 14.16 -0.93
C LYS A 105 8.05 13.80 -0.74
N THR A 106 8.44 13.25 0.41
CA THR A 106 9.84 13.01 0.75
C THR A 106 10.32 11.62 0.33
N ASP A 107 9.45 10.61 0.44
CA ASP A 107 9.80 9.23 0.11
C ASP A 107 9.86 8.99 -1.40
N LEU A 108 11.05 8.71 -1.93
CA LEU A 108 11.26 8.44 -3.36
C LEU A 108 10.51 7.17 -3.82
N LEU A 109 10.37 6.15 -2.96
CA LEU A 109 9.58 4.96 -3.30
C LEU A 109 8.09 5.27 -3.41
N GLY A 110 7.61 6.39 -2.87
CA GLY A 110 6.26 6.89 -3.10
C GLY A 110 5.99 7.32 -4.55
N PHE A 111 7.04 7.58 -5.33
CA PHE A 111 6.94 8.12 -6.70
C PHE A 111 7.14 7.09 -7.82
N ILE A 112 7.45 5.84 -7.48
CA ILE A 112 7.53 4.74 -8.45
C ILE A 112 6.15 4.13 -8.71
N ASP A 113 5.97 3.53 -9.89
CA ASP A 113 4.80 2.72 -10.22
C ASP A 113 4.85 1.33 -9.58
N PHE A 114 3.71 0.67 -9.50
CA PHE A 114 3.58 -0.66 -8.89
C PHE A 114 4.53 -1.69 -9.52
N GLY A 115 4.60 -1.75 -10.86
CA GLY A 115 5.51 -2.66 -11.57
C GLY A 115 7.00 -2.42 -11.26
N HIS A 116 7.40 -1.20 -10.90
CA HIS A 116 8.79 -0.92 -10.51
C HIS A 116 9.18 -1.60 -9.20
N LEU A 117 8.25 -1.91 -8.30
CA LEU A 117 8.53 -2.67 -7.08
C LEU A 117 9.09 -4.05 -7.42
N SER A 118 8.42 -4.76 -8.33
CA SER A 118 8.86 -6.06 -8.85
C SER A 118 10.21 -5.93 -9.57
N GLN A 119 10.38 -4.88 -10.38
CA GLN A 119 11.64 -4.62 -11.09
C GLN A 119 12.83 -4.43 -10.13
N ILE A 120 12.66 -3.63 -9.08
CA ILE A 120 13.71 -3.42 -8.07
C ILE A 120 14.13 -4.75 -7.45
N ILE A 121 13.16 -5.54 -6.96
CA ILE A 121 13.42 -6.81 -6.28
C ILE A 121 14.12 -7.80 -7.23
N VAL A 122 13.72 -7.84 -8.50
CA VAL A 122 14.34 -8.72 -9.51
C VAL A 122 15.77 -8.30 -9.84
N GLU A 123 16.03 -7.00 -10.00
CA GLU A 123 17.38 -6.49 -10.30
C GLU A 123 18.32 -6.63 -9.11
N LYS A 124 17.79 -6.59 -7.88
CA LYS A 124 18.52 -6.73 -6.61
C LYS A 124 18.32 -8.10 -5.96
N TRP A 125 18.05 -9.12 -6.77
CA TRP A 125 17.59 -10.44 -6.33
C TRP A 125 18.47 -11.10 -5.27
N GLU A 126 19.78 -10.85 -5.30
CA GLU A 126 20.74 -11.40 -4.34
C GLU A 126 20.38 -11.08 -2.87
N HIS A 127 19.67 -9.97 -2.62
CA HIS A 127 19.21 -9.56 -1.29
C HIS A 127 17.84 -10.12 -0.90
N PHE A 128 17.10 -10.71 -1.83
CA PHE A 128 15.71 -11.16 -1.63
C PHE A 128 15.52 -12.68 -1.79
N GLN A 129 16.52 -13.37 -2.36
CA GLN A 129 16.42 -14.77 -2.76
C GLN A 129 16.20 -15.76 -1.60
N ASP A 130 16.60 -15.39 -0.38
CA ASP A 130 16.42 -16.25 0.81
C ASP A 130 15.00 -16.18 1.37
N VAL A 131 14.23 -15.16 0.99
CA VAL A 131 12.84 -14.95 1.43
C VAL A 131 11.85 -15.46 0.38
N MET A 132 12.13 -15.21 -0.89
CA MET A 132 11.17 -15.47 -1.97
C MET A 132 11.47 -16.76 -2.76
N PRO A 133 10.44 -17.53 -3.17
CA PRO A 133 10.65 -18.80 -3.87
C PRO A 133 11.40 -18.68 -5.20
N SER A 134 11.10 -17.66 -6.02
CA SER A 134 11.79 -17.38 -7.28
C SER A 134 11.38 -16.01 -7.85
N GLN A 135 12.21 -15.46 -8.75
CA GLN A 135 11.84 -14.27 -9.54
C GLN A 135 10.57 -14.48 -10.38
N HIS A 136 10.33 -15.71 -10.87
CA HIS A 136 9.13 -16.02 -11.65
C HIS A 136 7.86 -15.94 -10.79
N TRP A 137 7.90 -16.53 -9.59
CA TRP A 137 6.81 -16.47 -8.61
C TRP A 137 6.43 -15.04 -8.25
N LEU A 138 7.45 -14.18 -8.06
CA LEU A 138 7.30 -12.75 -7.78
C LEU A 138 6.64 -12.02 -8.95
N LYS A 139 7.23 -12.13 -10.15
CA LYS A 139 6.75 -11.43 -11.34
C LYS A 139 5.30 -11.77 -11.65
N GLN A 140 4.93 -13.05 -11.61
CA GLN A 140 3.56 -13.47 -11.90
C GLN A 140 2.55 -12.78 -10.97
N ARG A 141 2.81 -12.74 -9.66
CA ARG A 141 1.90 -12.13 -8.69
C ARG A 141 1.84 -10.62 -8.85
N MET A 142 2.99 -9.97 -8.98
CA MET A 142 3.05 -8.52 -9.11
C MET A 142 2.40 -8.03 -10.41
N ASP A 143 2.59 -8.72 -11.53
CA ASP A 143 1.99 -8.36 -12.82
C ASP A 143 0.46 -8.50 -12.80
N GLU A 144 -0.08 -9.54 -12.13
CA GLU A 144 -1.52 -9.72 -11.99
C GLU A 144 -2.16 -8.74 -10.99
N LEU A 145 -1.45 -8.44 -9.88
CA LEU A 145 -1.87 -7.42 -8.93
C LEU A 145 -1.86 -6.02 -9.55
N GLU A 146 -0.85 -5.68 -10.37
CA GLU A 146 -0.77 -4.39 -11.05
C GLU A 146 -2.00 -4.14 -11.95
N LYS A 147 -2.39 -5.16 -12.73
CA LYS A 147 -3.59 -5.07 -13.58
C LYS A 147 -4.84 -4.80 -12.74
N SER A 148 -5.01 -5.54 -11.65
CA SER A 148 -6.14 -5.39 -10.73
C SER A 148 -6.15 -4.00 -10.07
N ARG A 149 -4.99 -3.56 -9.57
CA ARG A 149 -4.77 -2.25 -8.96
C ARG A 149 -5.09 -1.11 -9.91
N ASN A 150 -4.72 -1.22 -11.18
CA ASN A 150 -5.04 -0.22 -12.20
C ASN A 150 -6.55 -0.12 -12.47
N PHE A 151 -7.29 -1.24 -12.44
CA PHE A 151 -8.76 -1.18 -12.50
C PHE A 151 -9.35 -0.42 -11.32
N VAL A 152 -8.91 -0.74 -10.10
CA VAL A 152 -9.35 -0.06 -8.86
C VAL A 152 -9.04 1.43 -8.90
N ALA A 153 -7.80 1.81 -9.26
CA ALA A 153 -7.36 3.21 -9.30
C ALA A 153 -8.10 4.05 -10.35
N HIS A 154 -8.66 3.43 -11.39
CA HIS A 154 -9.49 4.09 -12.39
C HIS A 154 -11.00 4.05 -12.05
N ASN A 155 -11.37 3.79 -10.79
CA ASN A 155 -12.76 3.71 -10.31
C ASN A 155 -13.62 2.73 -11.12
N ARG A 156 -13.02 1.63 -11.60
CA ARG A 156 -13.74 0.55 -12.29
C ARG A 156 -13.96 -0.61 -11.35
N ALA A 157 -15.20 -1.09 -11.29
CA ALA A 157 -15.55 -2.27 -10.51
C ALA A 157 -14.92 -3.53 -11.11
N LEU A 158 -14.21 -4.28 -10.28
CA LEU A 158 -13.76 -5.64 -10.60
C LEU A 158 -14.94 -6.62 -10.38
N LEU A 159 -14.89 -7.79 -11.02
CA LEU A 159 -15.87 -8.86 -10.76
C LEU A 159 -15.51 -9.61 -9.46
N PRO A 160 -16.47 -10.26 -8.79
CA PRO A 160 -16.22 -10.97 -7.52
C PRO A 160 -15.07 -11.99 -7.56
N SER A 161 -14.89 -12.70 -8.69
CA SER A 161 -13.79 -13.65 -8.88
C SER A 161 -12.41 -12.99 -8.81
N GLU A 162 -12.30 -11.75 -9.27
CA GLU A 162 -11.05 -11.01 -9.29
C GLU A 162 -10.66 -10.55 -7.88
N TYR A 163 -11.64 -10.26 -7.02
CA TYR A 163 -11.37 -9.95 -5.60
C TYR A 163 -10.68 -11.12 -4.91
N GLN A 164 -11.22 -12.33 -5.11
CA GLN A 164 -10.71 -13.55 -4.49
C GLN A 164 -9.29 -13.85 -4.94
N ARG A 165 -9.01 -13.68 -6.23
CA ARG A 165 -7.66 -13.84 -6.79
C ARG A 165 -6.68 -12.84 -6.18
N MET A 166 -7.08 -11.58 -6.06
CA MET A 166 -6.26 -10.54 -5.45
C MET A 166 -5.93 -10.87 -3.99
N TYR A 167 -6.92 -11.30 -3.20
CA TYR A 167 -6.72 -11.73 -1.82
C TYR A 167 -5.81 -12.96 -1.72
N MET A 168 -5.95 -13.93 -2.63
CA MET A 168 -5.08 -15.10 -2.68
C MET A 168 -3.61 -14.70 -2.92
N TYR A 169 -3.33 -13.80 -3.86
CA TYR A 169 -1.96 -13.36 -4.12
C TYR A 169 -1.34 -12.58 -2.97
N ILE A 170 -2.12 -11.73 -2.30
CA ILE A 170 -1.66 -10.99 -1.14
C ILE A 170 -1.45 -11.95 0.06
N ALA A 171 -2.34 -12.91 0.27
CA ALA A 171 -2.17 -13.92 1.31
C ALA A 171 -0.94 -14.80 1.07
N ASP A 172 -0.70 -15.21 -0.19
CA ASP A 172 0.51 -15.93 -0.58
C ASP A 172 1.77 -15.12 -0.32
N TRP A 173 1.75 -13.82 -0.65
CA TRP A 173 2.85 -12.92 -0.34
C TRP A 173 3.11 -12.86 1.17
N ASN A 174 2.08 -12.61 1.97
CA ASN A 174 2.22 -12.47 3.43
C ASN A 174 2.78 -13.76 4.06
N ARG A 175 2.35 -14.92 3.57
CA ARG A 175 2.87 -16.22 4.01
C ARG A 175 4.36 -16.42 3.70
N VAL A 176 4.84 -15.85 2.59
CA VAL A 176 6.21 -16.02 2.11
C VAL A 176 7.16 -14.98 2.71
N VAL A 177 6.77 -13.70 2.65
CA VAL A 177 7.62 -12.57 3.06
C VAL A 177 7.57 -12.33 4.56
N GLY A 178 6.50 -12.74 5.22
CA GLY A 178 6.25 -12.47 6.62
C GLY A 178 5.62 -11.08 6.79
N LEU A 179 4.42 -11.11 7.36
CA LEU A 179 3.74 -10.01 8.04
C LEU A 179 3.38 -10.50 9.44
#